data_AF-A0A951JZB0-F1
#
_entry.id   AF-A0A951JZB0-F1
#
_cell.length_a   1.000
_cell.length_b   1.000
_cell.length_c   1.000
_cell.angle_alpha   90.00
_cell.angle_beta   90.00
_cell.angle_gamma   90.00
#
_symmetry.space_group_name_H-M   'P 1'
#
loop_
_entity.id
_entity.type
_entity.pdbx_description
1 polymer ?
#
loop_
_entity_poly.entity_id
_entity_poly.type
_entity_poly.pdbx_seq_one_letter_code
_entity_poly.pdbx_strand_id
1 'polypeptide(L)'
;MTLLRWLVCCMLTAALVLPAPAALADAAFSDDDGTPYEPAIEALARRDAVTGCTADTFCPHHAVGRGAAASMLSAGFDLPGAEHDHFSDDDETRHEDAINRLAAAGVAKGCTPDSYCIGDRLSRGQMATLLVRIAELPPTDDGYFTDVAGVHEDAINRLAAAGITAGCTTKAARFCTHQQVRRGELALFMARTLDLVPRATLADQLKAKRRRAAEAERRREAREAREAREAERRRKAREAQRRRAAPPRGVWDRLAACEAGGRWSINTGNGYYGGLQFSLSSWRAVGGTGYPHRASRAEQIKRGKLLKARQGWGAWPSCSRKLGLR
;
A
#
# COMPACT_ATOMS: atom_id res chain seq x y z
N MET A 1 76.08 -60.65 -27.96
CA MET A 1 75.04 -60.16 -28.89
C MET A 1 74.00 -59.41 -28.07
N THR A 2 74.08 -58.09 -28.20
CA THR A 2 73.26 -57.04 -27.61
C THR A 2 71.77 -57.20 -27.93
N LEU A 3 70.89 -56.77 -27.01
CA LEU A 3 69.86 -55.74 -27.26
C LEU A 3 68.88 -55.66 -26.07
N LEU A 4 69.14 -54.69 -25.18
CA LEU A 4 68.24 -54.20 -24.14
C LEU A 4 67.28 -53.21 -24.81
N ARG A 5 66.00 -53.57 -24.98
CA ARG A 5 64.96 -52.69 -25.57
C ARG A 5 64.31 -51.85 -24.47
N TRP A 6 64.48 -50.54 -24.60
CA TRP A 6 63.88 -49.50 -23.76
C TRP A 6 62.38 -49.36 -24.04
N LEU A 7 61.55 -49.51 -23.01
CA LEU A 7 60.15 -49.08 -23.01
C LEU A 7 60.11 -47.59 -22.65
N VAL A 8 59.99 -46.73 -23.65
CA VAL A 8 59.68 -45.30 -23.45
C VAL A 8 58.18 -45.17 -23.22
N CYS A 9 57.80 -44.89 -21.97
CA CYS A 9 56.45 -44.54 -21.57
C CYS A 9 56.10 -43.16 -22.16
N CYS A 10 55.25 -43.13 -23.19
CA CYS A 10 54.73 -41.91 -23.78
C CYS A 10 53.56 -41.41 -22.91
N MET A 11 53.84 -40.52 -21.95
CA MET A 11 52.78 -39.80 -21.23
C MET A 11 52.16 -38.78 -22.18
N LEU A 12 50.99 -39.09 -22.72
CA LEU A 12 50.09 -38.13 -23.36
C LEU A 12 49.61 -37.15 -22.28
N THR A 13 50.25 -35.99 -22.19
CA THR A 13 49.69 -34.83 -21.49
C THR A 13 48.51 -34.31 -22.30
N ALA A 14 47.29 -34.67 -21.91
CA ALA A 14 46.09 -34.00 -22.36
C ALA A 14 46.13 -32.55 -21.83
N ALA A 15 46.52 -31.60 -22.68
CA ALA A 15 46.39 -30.18 -22.38
C ALA A 15 44.90 -29.86 -22.23
N LEU A 16 44.49 -29.50 -21.03
CA LEU A 16 43.15 -28.99 -20.74
C LEU A 16 42.98 -27.68 -21.52
N VAL A 17 42.36 -27.73 -22.70
CA VAL A 17 41.95 -26.52 -23.41
C VAL A 17 40.80 -25.94 -22.59
N LEU A 18 41.13 -24.97 -21.73
CA LEU A 18 40.13 -24.11 -21.12
C LEU A 18 39.38 -23.42 -22.26
N PRO A 19 38.05 -23.58 -22.39
CA PRO A 19 37.30 -22.76 -23.33
C PRO A 19 37.55 -21.31 -22.95
N ALA A 20 37.95 -20.50 -23.93
CA ALA A 20 38.00 -19.06 -23.75
C ALA A 20 36.62 -18.60 -23.23
N PRO A 21 36.56 -17.66 -22.27
CA PRO A 21 35.29 -17.05 -21.94
C PRO A 21 34.70 -16.54 -23.25
N ALA A 22 33.47 -16.96 -23.57
CA ALA A 22 32.74 -16.39 -24.68
C ALA A 22 32.85 -14.86 -24.55
N ALA A 23 33.42 -14.21 -25.58
CA ALA A 23 33.35 -12.76 -25.66
C ALA A 23 31.88 -12.40 -25.46
N LEU A 24 31.60 -11.49 -24.52
CA LEU A 24 30.27 -10.90 -24.39
C LEU A 24 29.89 -10.45 -25.80
N ALA A 25 28.86 -11.05 -26.38
CA ALA A 25 28.31 -10.55 -27.63
C ALA A 25 28.03 -9.06 -27.39
N ASP A 26 28.43 -8.20 -28.34
CA ASP A 26 28.13 -6.77 -28.26
C ASP A 26 26.63 -6.63 -27.94
N ALA A 27 26.32 -5.84 -26.90
CA ALA A 27 24.95 -5.55 -26.53
C ALA A 27 24.23 -4.99 -27.76
N ALA A 28 23.04 -5.51 -28.05
CA ALA A 28 22.30 -5.18 -29.26
C ALA A 28 21.89 -3.70 -29.27
N PHE A 29 21.69 -3.11 -28.09
CA PHE A 29 21.37 -1.70 -27.92
C PHE A 29 22.13 -1.13 -26.72
N SER A 30 22.43 0.16 -26.77
CA SER A 30 23.22 0.85 -25.74
C SER A 30 22.39 1.52 -24.64
N ASP A 31 21.09 1.74 -24.88
CA ASP A 31 20.20 2.49 -24.00
C ASP A 31 19.30 1.60 -23.12
N ASP A 32 19.43 0.28 -23.23
CA ASP A 32 18.81 -0.68 -22.32
C ASP A 32 19.76 -1.25 -21.26
N ASP A 33 21.08 -1.02 -21.38
CA ASP A 33 22.09 -1.38 -20.40
C ASP A 33 21.71 -0.96 -18.97
N GLY A 34 21.72 -1.93 -18.05
CA GLY A 34 21.37 -1.75 -16.64
C GLY A 34 19.87 -1.58 -16.38
N THR A 35 19.02 -1.61 -17.41
CA THR A 35 17.57 -1.60 -17.22
C THR A 35 17.06 -2.97 -16.80
N PRO A 36 15.92 -3.05 -16.09
CA PRO A 36 15.29 -4.34 -15.76
C PRO A 36 14.82 -5.15 -16.98
N TYR A 37 14.90 -4.58 -18.19
CA TYR A 37 14.43 -5.18 -19.45
C TYR A 37 15.57 -5.74 -20.29
N GLU A 38 16.83 -5.36 -20.00
CA GLU A 38 18.02 -5.72 -20.78
C GLU A 38 18.08 -7.22 -21.12
N PRO A 39 17.93 -8.17 -20.16
CA PRO A 39 18.04 -9.59 -20.53
C PRO A 39 16.96 -10.04 -21.52
N ALA A 40 15.78 -9.41 -21.47
CA ALA A 40 14.67 -9.72 -22.36
C ALA A 40 14.85 -9.11 -23.75
N ILE A 41 15.31 -7.85 -23.81
CA ILE A 41 15.59 -7.16 -25.07
C ILE A 41 16.70 -7.91 -25.83
N GLU A 42 17.79 -8.23 -25.14
CA GLU A 42 18.90 -9.01 -25.68
C GLU A 42 18.49 -10.40 -26.18
N ALA A 43 17.64 -11.10 -25.43
CA ALA A 43 17.17 -12.42 -25.83
C ALA A 43 16.27 -12.39 -27.07
N LEU A 44 15.49 -11.32 -27.25
CA LEU A 44 14.68 -11.11 -28.44
C LEU A 44 15.51 -10.63 -29.62
N ALA A 45 16.49 -9.74 -29.39
CA ALA A 45 17.36 -9.22 -30.44
C ALA A 45 18.18 -10.32 -31.12
N ARG A 46 18.70 -11.29 -30.35
CA ARG A 46 19.41 -12.48 -30.88
C ARG A 46 18.57 -13.38 -31.79
N ARG A 47 17.27 -13.13 -31.89
CA ARG A 47 16.31 -13.89 -32.70
C ARG A 47 15.66 -13.02 -33.79
N ASP A 48 16.17 -11.81 -34.00
CA ASP A 48 15.59 -10.81 -34.90
C ASP A 48 14.12 -10.49 -34.58
N ALA A 49 13.70 -10.74 -33.32
CA ALA A 49 12.32 -10.58 -32.87
C ALA A 49 11.95 -9.13 -32.53
N VAL A 50 12.96 -8.27 -32.35
CA VAL A 50 12.78 -6.85 -32.04
C VAL A 50 13.82 -6.01 -32.76
N THR A 51 13.43 -4.78 -33.10
CA THR A 51 14.32 -3.77 -33.69
C THR A 51 14.32 -2.50 -32.85
N GLY A 52 15.43 -1.76 -32.92
CA GLY A 52 15.61 -0.49 -32.23
C GLY A 52 14.79 0.66 -32.82
N CYS A 53 14.75 1.78 -32.11
CA CYS A 53 14.34 3.06 -32.68
C CYS A 53 15.40 3.61 -33.65
N THR A 54 16.66 3.28 -33.39
CA THR A 54 17.81 3.56 -34.25
C THR A 54 18.62 2.28 -34.40
N ALA A 55 19.77 2.35 -35.07
CA ALA A 55 20.69 1.21 -35.17
C ALA A 55 21.17 0.75 -33.77
N ASP A 56 21.45 1.68 -32.86
CA ASP A 56 22.14 1.38 -31.60
C ASP A 56 21.28 1.65 -30.34
N THR A 57 20.00 2.02 -30.51
CA THR A 57 19.09 2.32 -29.39
C THR A 57 17.72 1.68 -29.53
N PHE A 58 17.23 1.09 -28.43
CA PHE A 58 15.96 0.41 -28.29
C PHE A 58 14.80 1.33 -27.85
N CYS A 59 15.08 2.40 -27.11
CA CYS A 59 14.14 3.27 -26.40
C CYS A 59 13.22 2.52 -25.39
N PRO A 60 13.77 1.83 -24.37
CA PRO A 60 12.98 0.98 -23.48
C PRO A 60 11.87 1.72 -22.71
N HIS A 61 12.03 3.03 -22.52
CA HIS A 61 11.10 3.85 -21.74
C HIS A 61 9.97 4.50 -22.55
N HIS A 62 10.01 4.43 -23.88
CA HIS A 62 9.00 5.03 -24.74
C HIS A 62 7.71 4.20 -24.73
N ALA A 63 6.57 4.86 -24.62
CA ALA A 63 5.27 4.21 -24.79
C ALA A 63 5.16 3.64 -26.21
N VAL A 64 4.60 2.43 -26.34
CA VAL A 64 4.44 1.76 -27.64
C VAL A 64 3.05 2.05 -28.22
N GLY A 65 3.01 2.41 -29.51
CA GLY A 65 1.76 2.50 -30.28
C GLY A 65 1.26 1.12 -30.72
N ARG A 66 -0.02 1.00 -31.07
CA ARG A 66 -0.62 -0.29 -31.48
C ARG A 66 0.07 -0.90 -32.70
N GLY A 67 0.43 -0.12 -33.71
CA GLY A 67 1.15 -0.62 -34.89
C GLY A 67 2.55 -1.14 -34.58
N ALA A 68 3.33 -0.37 -33.80
CA ALA A 68 4.66 -0.81 -33.38
C ALA A 68 4.60 -2.07 -32.50
N ALA A 69 3.60 -2.17 -31.62
CA ALA A 69 3.38 -3.38 -30.85
C ALA A 69 2.99 -4.57 -31.74
N ALA A 70 2.20 -4.34 -32.80
CA ALA A 70 1.84 -5.37 -33.76
C ALA A 70 3.08 -5.96 -34.44
N SER A 71 3.98 -5.11 -34.95
CA SER A 71 5.25 -5.56 -35.54
C SER A 71 6.11 -6.34 -34.57
N MET A 72 6.24 -5.87 -33.32
CA MET A 72 7.01 -6.59 -32.30
C MET A 72 6.41 -7.97 -32.00
N LEU A 73 5.08 -8.06 -31.83
CA LEU A 73 4.40 -9.32 -31.55
C LEU A 73 4.46 -10.29 -32.74
N SER A 74 4.23 -9.80 -33.95
CA SER A 74 4.28 -10.64 -35.15
C SER A 74 5.67 -11.23 -35.37
N ALA A 75 6.72 -10.41 -35.23
CA ALA A 75 8.10 -10.88 -35.36
C ALA A 75 8.50 -11.81 -34.22
N GLY A 76 8.21 -11.45 -32.96
CA GLY A 76 8.66 -12.23 -31.82
C GLY A 76 7.99 -13.59 -31.65
N PHE A 77 6.76 -13.75 -32.13
CA PHE A 77 6.04 -15.02 -32.10
C PHE A 77 6.00 -15.75 -33.45
N ASP A 78 6.76 -15.25 -34.45
CA ASP A 78 6.87 -15.83 -35.79
C ASP A 78 5.50 -16.16 -36.41
N LEU A 79 4.60 -15.17 -36.45
CA LEU A 79 3.24 -15.38 -36.92
C LEU A 79 3.21 -15.66 -38.43
N PRO A 80 2.38 -16.62 -38.88
CA PRO A 80 2.21 -16.92 -40.29
C PRO A 80 1.65 -15.71 -41.04
N GLY A 81 1.98 -15.61 -42.33
CA GLY A 81 1.45 -14.58 -43.22
C GLY A 81 -0.08 -14.56 -43.26
N ALA A 82 -0.65 -13.39 -43.53
CA ALA A 82 -2.08 -13.23 -43.76
C ALA A 82 -2.40 -13.23 -45.26
N GLU A 83 -3.51 -13.87 -45.62
CA GLU A 83 -3.98 -13.92 -47.02
C GLU A 83 -4.88 -12.73 -47.38
N HIS A 84 -5.40 -12.03 -46.38
CA HIS A 84 -6.36 -10.95 -46.54
C HIS A 84 -5.87 -9.71 -45.83
N ASP A 85 -6.16 -8.56 -46.43
CA ASP A 85 -6.10 -7.29 -45.75
C ASP A 85 -7.35 -7.11 -44.87
N HIS A 86 -7.14 -6.71 -43.63
CA HIS A 86 -8.18 -6.68 -42.59
C HIS A 86 -8.60 -5.27 -42.18
N PHE A 87 -7.77 -4.25 -42.41
CA PHE A 87 -8.07 -2.88 -42.01
C PHE A 87 -7.58 -1.93 -43.10
N SER A 88 -8.27 -0.81 -43.29
CA SER A 88 -7.87 0.15 -44.33
C SER A 88 -6.96 1.26 -43.81
N ASP A 89 -6.81 1.40 -42.49
CA ASP A 89 -6.00 2.47 -41.89
C ASP A 89 -4.52 2.09 -41.74
N ASP A 90 -4.15 0.83 -41.98
CA ASP A 90 -2.77 0.33 -42.01
C ASP A 90 -2.16 0.16 -43.39
N ASP A 91 -2.95 0.32 -44.44
CA ASP A 91 -2.51 0.43 -45.83
C ASP A 91 -1.29 1.38 -45.97
N GLU A 92 -0.30 0.91 -46.73
CA GLU A 92 0.94 1.64 -47.05
C GLU A 92 1.80 1.98 -45.82
N THR A 93 1.49 1.41 -44.66
CA THR A 93 2.32 1.55 -43.46
C THR A 93 3.30 0.39 -43.33
N ARG A 94 4.46 0.66 -42.73
CA ARG A 94 5.43 -0.40 -42.36
C ARG A 94 4.88 -1.46 -41.38
N HIS A 95 3.68 -1.26 -40.84
CA HIS A 95 3.07 -2.11 -39.82
C HIS A 95 1.98 -3.04 -40.40
N GLU A 96 1.55 -2.81 -41.66
CA GLU A 96 0.45 -3.48 -42.35
C GLU A 96 0.54 -5.01 -42.27
N ASP A 97 1.62 -5.60 -42.80
CA ASP A 97 1.81 -7.06 -42.80
C ASP A 97 1.69 -7.66 -41.37
N ALA A 98 2.31 -7.02 -40.38
CA ALA A 98 2.26 -7.50 -39.00
C ALA A 98 0.86 -7.40 -38.37
N ILE A 99 0.09 -6.35 -38.70
CA ILE A 99 -1.28 -6.16 -38.22
C ILE A 99 -2.19 -7.22 -38.85
N ASN A 100 -2.07 -7.44 -40.15
CA ASN A 100 -2.83 -8.44 -40.89
C ASN A 100 -2.53 -9.87 -40.37
N ARG A 101 -1.27 -10.21 -40.09
CA ARG A 101 -0.91 -11.50 -39.44
C ARG A 101 -1.57 -11.69 -38.09
N LEU A 102 -1.59 -10.66 -37.25
CA LEU A 102 -2.25 -10.73 -35.94
C LEU A 102 -3.77 -10.86 -36.06
N ALA A 103 -4.38 -10.22 -37.05
CA ALA A 103 -5.82 -10.32 -37.30
C ALA A 103 -6.19 -11.71 -37.83
N ALA A 104 -5.44 -12.25 -38.80
CA ALA A 104 -5.61 -13.59 -39.33
C ALA A 104 -5.45 -14.67 -38.26
N ALA A 105 -4.50 -14.50 -37.33
CA ALA A 105 -4.31 -15.38 -36.17
C ALA A 105 -5.40 -15.19 -35.08
N GLY A 106 -6.35 -14.27 -35.25
CA GLY A 106 -7.40 -13.98 -34.26
C GLY A 106 -6.89 -13.30 -32.98
N VAL A 107 -5.63 -12.84 -32.98
CA VAL A 107 -4.97 -12.23 -31.82
C VAL A 107 -5.47 -10.81 -31.64
N ALA A 108 -5.38 -10.00 -32.70
CA ALA A 108 -5.74 -8.60 -32.66
C ALA A 108 -7.13 -8.32 -33.26
N LYS A 109 -7.77 -7.27 -32.74
CA LYS A 109 -9.00 -6.72 -33.29
C LYS A 109 -8.82 -5.21 -33.44
N GLY A 110 -9.47 -4.65 -34.46
CA GLY A 110 -9.53 -3.21 -34.68
C GLY A 110 -10.31 -2.46 -33.62
N CYS A 111 -10.18 -1.14 -33.64
CA CYS A 111 -11.03 -0.22 -32.88
C CYS A 111 -12.42 -0.10 -33.50
N THR A 112 -12.52 -0.34 -34.81
CA THR A 112 -13.74 -0.53 -35.59
C THR A 112 -13.58 -1.82 -36.42
N PRO A 113 -14.61 -2.27 -37.17
CA PRO A 113 -14.45 -3.39 -38.09
C PRO A 113 -13.35 -3.18 -39.14
N ASP A 114 -13.21 -1.95 -39.66
CA ASP A 114 -12.34 -1.63 -40.80
C ASP A 114 -11.10 -0.81 -40.41
N SER A 115 -10.88 -0.53 -39.11
CA SER A 115 -9.73 0.25 -38.65
C SER A 115 -9.05 -0.35 -37.42
N TYR A 116 -7.72 -0.40 -37.45
CA TYR A 116 -6.86 -0.89 -36.40
C TYR A 116 -6.50 0.17 -35.34
N CYS A 117 -6.54 1.46 -35.69
CA CYS A 117 -6.10 2.60 -34.89
C CYS A 117 -4.60 2.53 -34.54
N ILE A 118 -3.73 2.53 -35.55
CA ILE A 118 -2.27 2.30 -35.44
C ILE A 118 -1.56 3.27 -34.50
N GLY A 119 -1.98 4.54 -34.54
CA GLY A 119 -1.38 5.64 -33.77
C GLY A 119 -1.73 5.63 -32.28
N ASP A 120 -2.76 4.88 -31.88
CA ASP A 120 -3.18 4.82 -30.49
C ASP A 120 -2.14 4.12 -29.63
N ARG A 121 -2.04 4.56 -28.37
CA ARG A 121 -1.12 3.97 -27.39
C ARG A 121 -1.71 2.66 -26.87
N LEU A 122 -0.87 1.63 -26.79
CA LEU A 122 -1.29 0.32 -26.27
C LEU A 122 -1.37 0.36 -24.73
N SER A 123 -2.55 0.07 -24.18
CA SER A 123 -2.72 -0.10 -22.73
C SER A 123 -2.26 -1.48 -22.25
N ARG A 124 -1.93 -1.60 -20.96
CA ARG A 124 -1.55 -2.87 -20.32
C ARG A 124 -2.64 -3.93 -20.42
N GLY A 125 -3.91 -3.56 -20.30
CA GLY A 125 -5.05 -4.48 -20.47
C GLY A 125 -5.16 -5.04 -21.89
N GLN A 126 -5.02 -4.17 -22.90
CA GLN A 126 -5.00 -4.59 -24.30
C GLN A 126 -3.80 -5.51 -24.58
N MET A 127 -2.61 -5.14 -24.11
CA MET A 127 -1.41 -5.99 -24.22
C MET A 127 -1.62 -7.37 -23.60
N ALA A 128 -2.23 -7.46 -22.42
CA ALA A 128 -2.52 -8.75 -21.79
C ALA A 128 -3.45 -9.61 -22.66
N THR A 129 -4.46 -9.00 -23.28
CA THR A 129 -5.38 -9.71 -24.19
C THR A 129 -4.66 -10.23 -25.43
N LEU A 130 -3.76 -9.44 -26.01
CA LEU A 130 -2.97 -9.87 -27.17
C LEU A 130 -2.07 -11.07 -26.80
N LEU A 131 -1.31 -10.99 -25.71
CA LEU A 131 -0.39 -12.06 -25.30
C LEU A 131 -1.11 -13.35 -24.88
N VAL A 132 -2.28 -13.23 -24.28
CA VAL A 132 -3.07 -14.40 -23.88
C VAL A 132 -3.63 -15.13 -25.08
N ARG A 133 -4.01 -14.40 -26.14
CA ARG A 133 -4.48 -15.00 -27.39
C ARG A 133 -3.32 -15.61 -28.18
N ILE A 134 -2.22 -14.86 -28.34
CA ILE A 134 -1.07 -15.31 -29.15
C ILE A 134 -0.41 -16.56 -28.59
N ALA A 135 -0.40 -16.72 -27.25
CA ALA A 135 0.20 -17.86 -26.58
C ALA A 135 -0.83 -18.87 -26.05
N GLU A 136 -2.11 -18.69 -26.40
CA GLU A 136 -3.22 -19.58 -26.02
C GLU A 136 -3.21 -19.99 -24.53
N LEU A 137 -2.92 -19.05 -23.63
CA LEU A 137 -2.66 -19.36 -22.22
C LEU A 137 -3.88 -20.02 -21.56
N PRO A 138 -3.76 -21.03 -20.68
CA PRO A 138 -4.94 -21.67 -20.08
C PRO A 138 -5.77 -20.68 -19.23
N PRO A 139 -7.08 -20.92 -19.08
CA PRO A 139 -7.93 -20.13 -18.18
C PRO A 139 -7.50 -20.31 -16.72
N THR A 140 -7.91 -19.37 -15.86
CA THR A 140 -7.69 -19.43 -14.41
C THR A 140 -8.87 -18.81 -13.66
N ASP A 141 -9.21 -19.39 -12.50
CA ASP A 141 -10.24 -18.88 -11.60
C ASP A 141 -9.67 -17.92 -10.54
N ASP A 142 -8.34 -17.75 -10.49
CA ASP A 142 -7.67 -16.94 -9.49
C ASP A 142 -7.66 -15.44 -9.86
N GLY A 143 -8.03 -14.60 -8.90
CA GLY A 143 -7.80 -13.15 -8.96
C GLY A 143 -6.42 -12.77 -8.39
N TYR A 144 -5.58 -12.11 -9.19
CA TYR A 144 -4.22 -11.74 -8.77
C TYR A 144 -4.05 -10.26 -8.38
N PHE A 145 -4.99 -9.40 -8.78
CA PHE A 145 -4.90 -7.95 -8.62
C PHE A 145 -6.21 -7.35 -8.11
N THR A 146 -6.11 -6.19 -7.47
CA THR A 146 -7.23 -5.48 -6.84
C THR A 146 -7.79 -4.36 -7.71
N ASP A 147 -7.10 -3.98 -8.79
CA ASP A 147 -7.50 -2.91 -9.72
C ASP A 147 -7.78 -3.43 -11.13
N VAL A 148 -8.16 -4.71 -11.23
CA VAL A 148 -8.58 -5.34 -12.48
C VAL A 148 -10.09 -5.53 -12.46
N ALA A 149 -10.73 -5.13 -13.56
CA ALA A 149 -12.14 -5.29 -13.81
C ALA A 149 -12.39 -5.14 -15.33
N GLY A 150 -13.48 -5.73 -15.82
CA GLY A 150 -13.98 -5.52 -17.18
C GLY A 150 -13.36 -6.44 -18.22
N VAL A 151 -13.40 -6.04 -19.50
CA VAL A 151 -13.17 -6.93 -20.65
C VAL A 151 -11.78 -7.57 -20.74
N HIS A 152 -10.80 -7.03 -20.01
CA HIS A 152 -9.42 -7.54 -19.99
C HIS A 152 -9.10 -8.35 -18.73
N GLU A 153 -10.01 -8.46 -17.76
CA GLU A 153 -9.75 -9.08 -16.46
C GLU A 153 -9.28 -10.54 -16.58
N ASP A 154 -9.99 -11.36 -17.36
CA ASP A 154 -9.61 -12.76 -17.62
C ASP A 154 -8.18 -12.87 -18.15
N ALA A 155 -7.87 -12.11 -19.21
CA ALA A 155 -6.55 -12.11 -19.82
C ALA A 155 -5.45 -11.72 -18.82
N ILE A 156 -5.71 -10.70 -18.00
CA ILE A 156 -4.74 -10.23 -17.00
C ILE A 156 -4.45 -11.31 -15.95
N ASN A 157 -5.48 -12.01 -15.47
CA ASN A 157 -5.31 -13.08 -14.49
C ASN A 157 -4.60 -14.29 -15.10
N ARG A 158 -4.90 -14.67 -16.35
CA ARG A 158 -4.19 -15.73 -17.09
C ARG A 158 -2.70 -15.40 -17.29
N LEU A 159 -2.39 -14.15 -17.62
CA LEU A 159 -1.02 -13.66 -17.74
C LEU A 159 -0.25 -13.77 -16.40
N ALA A 160 -0.92 -13.50 -15.28
CA ALA A 160 -0.33 -13.61 -13.95
C ALA A 160 -0.14 -15.08 -13.52
N ALA A 161 -1.14 -15.93 -13.76
CA ALA A 161 -1.06 -17.37 -13.51
C ALA A 161 0.08 -18.04 -14.29
N ALA A 162 0.31 -17.59 -15.54
CA ALA A 162 1.42 -18.04 -16.36
C ALA A 162 2.81 -17.51 -15.92
N GLY A 163 2.86 -16.62 -14.92
CA GLY A 163 4.12 -16.02 -14.44
C GLY A 163 4.68 -14.92 -15.34
N ILE A 164 3.93 -14.44 -16.32
CA ILE A 164 4.42 -13.43 -17.27
C ILE A 164 4.43 -12.03 -16.63
N THR A 165 3.54 -11.77 -15.67
CA THR A 165 3.44 -10.49 -14.96
C THR A 165 3.37 -10.66 -13.43
N ALA A 166 3.95 -9.70 -12.71
CA ALA A 166 3.80 -9.52 -11.26
C ALA A 166 2.97 -8.27 -10.91
N GLY A 167 2.46 -7.56 -11.92
CA GLY A 167 1.79 -6.26 -11.78
C GLY A 167 2.72 -5.07 -12.02
N CYS A 168 2.19 -3.87 -11.79
CA CYS A 168 2.91 -2.60 -11.97
C CYS A 168 3.62 -2.11 -10.69
N THR A 169 3.42 -2.77 -9.54
CA THR A 169 4.02 -2.35 -8.27
C THR A 169 4.23 -3.51 -7.31
N THR A 170 5.27 -3.38 -6.49
CA THR A 170 5.57 -4.32 -5.41
C THR A 170 4.83 -4.00 -4.11
N LYS A 171 4.28 -2.78 -3.98
CA LYS A 171 3.61 -2.30 -2.75
C LYS A 171 2.13 -2.68 -2.66
N ALA A 172 1.49 -2.95 -3.78
CA ALA A 172 0.09 -3.32 -3.85
C ALA A 172 -0.13 -4.38 -4.94
N ALA A 173 -1.22 -5.13 -4.86
CA ALA A 173 -1.60 -6.08 -5.91
C ALA A 173 -2.28 -5.32 -7.06
N ARG A 174 -1.52 -4.49 -7.80
CA ARG A 174 -2.07 -3.70 -8.90
C ARG A 174 -1.47 -4.10 -10.24
N PHE A 175 -2.32 -4.22 -11.26
CA PHE A 175 -1.91 -4.43 -12.64
C PHE A 175 -1.82 -3.12 -13.43
N CYS A 176 -2.54 -2.08 -13.02
CA CYS A 176 -2.60 -0.79 -13.71
C CYS A 176 -3.13 -0.90 -15.15
N THR A 177 -4.32 -1.50 -15.33
CA THR A 177 -4.92 -1.87 -16.62
C THR A 177 -4.89 -0.80 -17.71
N HIS A 178 -5.11 0.48 -17.35
CA HIS A 178 -5.18 1.59 -18.31
C HIS A 178 -3.86 2.30 -18.57
N GLN A 179 -2.77 1.94 -17.86
CA GLN A 179 -1.46 2.55 -18.14
C GLN A 179 -0.94 2.09 -19.50
N GLN A 180 -0.25 3.00 -20.18
CA GLN A 180 0.40 2.71 -21.46
C GLN A 180 1.62 1.81 -21.23
N VAL A 181 1.79 0.82 -22.10
CA VAL A 181 2.94 -0.09 -22.07
C VAL A 181 4.15 0.60 -22.71
N ARG A 182 5.31 0.49 -22.09
CA ARG A 182 6.59 0.91 -22.67
C ARG A 182 7.23 -0.19 -23.50
N ARG A 183 8.08 0.16 -24.46
CA ARG A 183 8.77 -0.81 -25.34
C ARG A 183 9.53 -1.88 -24.56
N GLY A 184 10.30 -1.51 -23.54
CA GLY A 184 11.02 -2.46 -22.68
C GLY A 184 10.10 -3.36 -21.86
N GLU A 185 8.95 -2.84 -21.41
CA GLU A 185 7.95 -3.66 -20.73
C GLU A 185 7.31 -4.68 -21.69
N LEU A 186 6.97 -4.27 -22.91
CA LEU A 186 6.44 -5.18 -23.93
C LEU A 186 7.46 -6.28 -24.26
N ALA A 187 8.73 -5.93 -24.46
CA ALA A 187 9.81 -6.89 -24.68
C ALA A 187 9.93 -7.89 -23.51
N LEU A 188 9.86 -7.42 -22.27
CA LEU A 188 9.89 -8.31 -21.10
C LEU A 188 8.70 -9.26 -21.04
N PHE A 189 7.49 -8.78 -21.37
CA PHE A 189 6.31 -9.65 -21.42
C PHE A 189 6.43 -10.70 -22.54
N MET A 190 6.87 -10.30 -23.73
CA MET A 190 7.11 -11.21 -24.87
C MET A 190 8.14 -12.28 -24.51
N ALA A 191 9.31 -11.86 -24.00
CA ALA A 191 10.40 -12.76 -23.64
C ALA A 191 9.97 -13.78 -22.56
N ARG A 192 9.16 -13.37 -21.58
CA ARG A 192 8.60 -14.31 -20.60
C ARG A 192 7.57 -15.27 -21.19
N THR A 193 6.76 -14.78 -22.13
CA THR A 193 5.75 -15.61 -22.82
C THR A 193 6.45 -16.68 -23.66
N LEU A 194 7.55 -16.32 -24.31
CA LEU A 194 8.41 -17.20 -25.11
C LEU A 194 9.43 -18.00 -24.26
N ASP A 195 9.38 -17.87 -22.94
CA ASP A 195 10.28 -18.54 -21.98
C ASP A 195 11.78 -18.27 -22.19
N LEU A 196 12.12 -17.07 -22.64
CA LEU A 196 13.50 -16.64 -22.94
C LEU A 196 14.24 -16.07 -21.75
N VAL A 197 13.46 -15.61 -20.79
CA VAL A 197 13.93 -15.07 -19.53
C VAL A 197 13.06 -15.67 -18.42
N PRO A 198 13.56 -15.71 -17.18
CA PRO A 198 12.76 -16.19 -16.06
C PRO A 198 11.41 -15.47 -16.00
N ARG A 199 10.34 -16.28 -16.03
CA ARG A 199 9.02 -15.84 -15.61
C ARG A 199 9.12 -15.23 -14.21
N ALA A 200 8.27 -14.26 -13.91
CA ALA A 200 8.17 -13.74 -12.55
C ALA A 200 7.97 -14.94 -11.61
N THR A 201 8.98 -15.23 -10.78
CA THR A 201 9.06 -16.56 -10.20
C THR A 201 7.85 -16.81 -9.30
N LEU A 202 7.36 -18.05 -9.26
CA LEU A 202 6.33 -18.43 -8.28
C LEU A 202 6.79 -18.08 -6.86
N ALA A 203 8.09 -18.14 -6.58
CA ALA A 203 8.69 -17.69 -5.33
C ALA A 203 8.52 -16.18 -5.10
N ASP A 204 8.71 -15.33 -6.11
CA ASP A 204 8.47 -13.89 -6.03
C ASP A 204 6.99 -13.57 -5.86
N GLN A 205 6.12 -14.27 -6.59
CA GLN A 205 4.67 -14.14 -6.48
C GLN A 205 4.18 -14.58 -5.10
N LEU A 206 4.65 -15.71 -4.57
CA LEU A 206 4.33 -16.21 -3.24
C LEU A 206 4.92 -15.32 -2.14
N LYS A 207 6.15 -14.82 -2.30
CA LYS A 207 6.77 -13.87 -1.37
C LYS A 207 6.00 -12.55 -1.35
N ALA A 208 5.55 -12.06 -2.51
CA ALA A 208 4.67 -10.91 -2.61
C ALA A 208 3.32 -11.18 -1.95
N LYS A 209 2.67 -12.32 -2.23
CA LYS A 209 1.40 -12.74 -1.61
C LYS A 209 1.51 -12.83 -0.08
N ARG A 210 2.59 -13.44 0.44
CA ARG A 210 2.88 -13.54 1.89
C ARG A 210 3.12 -12.17 2.53
N ARG A 211 3.93 -11.31 1.89
CA ARG A 211 4.17 -9.93 2.36
C ARG A 211 2.88 -9.12 2.43
N ARG A 212 2.01 -9.27 1.42
CA ARG A 212 0.69 -8.60 1.34
C ARG A 212 -0.26 -9.11 2.41
N ALA A 213 -0.36 -10.42 2.61
CA ALA A 213 -1.17 -11.00 3.69
C ALA A 213 -0.74 -10.48 5.06
N ALA A 214 0.58 -10.46 5.32
CA ALA A 214 1.12 -9.92 6.56
C ALA A 214 0.88 -8.41 6.72
N GLU A 215 0.88 -7.63 5.63
CA GLU A 215 0.54 -6.20 5.70
C GLU A 215 -0.94 -5.96 5.95
N ALA A 216 -1.83 -6.75 5.32
CA ALA A 216 -3.26 -6.68 5.55
C ALA A 216 -3.62 -7.00 7.01
N GLU A 217 -2.97 -8.02 7.57
CA GLU A 217 -3.09 -8.37 9.00
C GLU A 217 -2.63 -7.23 9.90
N ARG A 218 -1.42 -6.68 9.67
CA ARG A 218 -0.92 -5.51 10.43
C ARG A 218 -1.85 -4.31 10.35
N ARG A 219 -2.45 -4.04 9.19
CA ARG A 219 -3.42 -2.93 9.01
C ARG A 219 -4.71 -3.19 9.79
N ARG A 220 -5.21 -4.43 9.78
CA ARG A 220 -6.37 -4.82 10.57
C ARG A 220 -6.10 -4.65 12.07
N GLU A 221 -4.98 -5.15 12.57
CA GLU A 221 -4.57 -5.00 13.97
C GLU A 221 -4.41 -3.52 14.35
N ALA A 222 -3.82 -2.71 13.49
CA ALA A 222 -3.68 -1.27 13.73
C ALA A 222 -5.04 -0.55 13.82
N ARG A 223 -6.00 -0.94 12.96
CA ARG A 223 -7.37 -0.42 13.01
C ARG A 223 -8.06 -0.81 14.31
N GLU A 224 -8.00 -2.08 14.69
CA GLU A 224 -8.57 -2.60 15.94
C GLU A 224 -7.94 -1.92 17.17
N ALA A 225 -6.61 -1.72 17.16
CA ALA A 225 -5.92 -1.00 18.22
C ALA A 225 -6.33 0.49 18.31
N ARG A 226 -6.55 1.15 17.18
CA ARG A 226 -7.05 2.53 17.13
C ARG A 226 -8.47 2.62 17.70
N GLU A 227 -9.34 1.71 17.30
CA GLU A 227 -10.72 1.62 17.80
C GLU A 227 -10.74 1.34 19.32
N ALA A 228 -9.90 0.42 19.80
CA ALA A 228 -9.77 0.13 21.23
C ALA A 228 -9.28 1.35 22.04
N ARG A 229 -8.26 2.07 21.54
CA ARG A 229 -7.77 3.32 22.19
C ARG A 229 -8.85 4.39 22.23
N GLU A 230 -9.64 4.52 21.18
CA GLU A 230 -10.75 5.48 21.15
C GLU A 230 -11.87 5.08 22.12
N ALA A 231 -12.23 3.79 22.17
CA ALA A 231 -13.21 3.26 23.12
C ALA A 231 -12.77 3.49 24.57
N GLU A 232 -11.48 3.28 24.89
CA GLU A 232 -10.93 3.54 26.22
C GLU A 232 -10.99 5.03 26.57
N ARG A 233 -10.63 5.92 25.63
CA ARG A 233 -10.76 7.38 25.82
C ARG A 233 -12.20 7.78 26.10
N ARG A 234 -13.16 7.24 25.34
CA ARG A 234 -14.60 7.48 25.56
C ARG A 234 -15.06 6.97 26.93
N ARG A 235 -14.61 5.79 27.37
CA ARG A 235 -14.89 5.24 28.70
C ARG A 235 -14.37 6.16 29.80
N LYS A 236 -13.10 6.56 29.72
CA LYS A 236 -12.46 7.47 30.69
C LYS A 236 -13.16 8.83 30.74
N ALA A 237 -13.56 9.37 29.60
CA ALA A 237 -14.32 10.62 29.54
C ALA A 237 -15.69 10.51 30.22
N ARG A 238 -16.44 9.42 29.97
CA ARG A 238 -17.72 9.16 30.63
C ARG A 238 -17.57 8.98 32.14
N GLU A 239 -16.51 8.30 32.59
CA GLU A 239 -16.22 8.16 34.02
C GLU A 239 -15.89 9.50 34.67
N ALA A 240 -15.05 10.32 34.03
CA ALA A 240 -14.74 11.67 34.51
C ALA A 240 -15.99 12.56 34.57
N GLN A 241 -16.87 12.47 33.56
CA GLN A 241 -18.15 13.17 33.57
C GLN A 241 -19.05 12.72 34.71
N ARG A 242 -19.16 11.40 34.96
CA ARG A 242 -19.91 10.85 36.11
C ARG A 242 -19.35 11.31 37.44
N ARG A 243 -18.02 11.37 37.60
CA ARG A 243 -17.37 11.88 38.81
C ARG A 243 -17.67 13.37 39.04
N ARG A 244 -17.70 14.18 37.97
CA ARG A 244 -18.09 15.61 38.05
C ARG A 244 -19.57 15.81 38.36
N ALA A 245 -20.44 14.95 37.85
CA ALA A 245 -21.89 15.02 38.05
C ALA A 245 -22.37 14.37 39.35
N ALA A 246 -21.49 13.70 40.11
CA ALA A 246 -21.86 13.04 41.35
C ALA A 246 -22.33 14.09 42.39
N PRO A 247 -23.49 13.88 43.04
CA PRO A 247 -23.97 14.81 44.06
C PRO A 247 -22.98 14.87 45.24
N PRO A 248 -22.85 16.05 45.87
CA PRO A 248 -21.85 16.27 46.90
C PRO A 248 -22.18 15.40 48.13
N ARG A 249 -21.22 14.58 48.58
CA ARG A 249 -21.40 13.55 49.61
C ARG A 249 -20.97 14.05 50.98
N GLY A 250 -21.93 14.13 51.90
CA GLY A 250 -21.70 14.34 53.33
C GLY A 250 -22.38 15.60 53.87
N VAL A 251 -22.43 15.69 55.21
CA VAL A 251 -23.15 16.77 55.89
C VAL A 251 -22.70 18.18 55.50
N TRP A 252 -21.39 18.37 55.34
CA TRP A 252 -20.77 19.65 54.99
C TRP A 252 -21.04 20.09 53.55
N ASP A 253 -21.24 19.13 52.67
CA ASP A 253 -21.57 19.34 51.26
C ASP A 253 -23.00 19.81 51.09
N ARG A 254 -23.94 19.18 51.82
CA ARG A 254 -25.33 19.65 51.89
C ARG A 254 -25.42 21.02 52.55
N LEU A 255 -24.58 21.26 53.58
CA LEU A 255 -24.49 22.56 54.22
C LEU A 255 -24.00 23.62 53.24
N ALA A 256 -22.92 23.36 52.50
CA ALA A 256 -22.43 24.28 51.47
C ALA A 256 -23.40 24.47 50.30
N ALA A 257 -24.18 23.45 49.95
CA ALA A 257 -25.27 23.56 48.99
C ALA A 257 -26.33 24.57 49.46
N CYS A 258 -26.71 24.51 50.73
CA CYS A 258 -27.67 25.44 51.32
C CYS A 258 -27.09 26.85 51.53
N GLU A 259 -25.84 26.96 51.99
CA GLU A 259 -25.19 28.23 52.35
C GLU A 259 -24.70 29.01 51.11
N ALA A 260 -24.21 28.33 50.08
CA ALA A 260 -23.49 28.93 48.96
C ALA A 260 -23.93 28.42 47.57
N GLY A 261 -24.98 27.59 47.49
CA GLY A 261 -25.35 26.88 46.25
C GLY A 261 -24.31 25.83 45.84
N GLY A 262 -23.47 25.37 46.77
CA GLY A 262 -22.41 24.38 46.54
C GLY A 262 -21.11 24.98 46.00
N ARG A 263 -21.03 26.32 45.89
CA ARG A 263 -19.87 27.04 45.35
C ARG A 263 -18.81 27.28 46.42
N TRP A 264 -17.82 26.39 46.51
CA TRP A 264 -16.77 26.45 47.53
C TRP A 264 -15.83 27.66 47.43
N SER A 265 -15.75 28.30 46.27
CA SER A 265 -14.90 29.48 46.02
C SER A 265 -15.68 30.79 45.96
N ILE A 266 -16.92 30.82 46.45
CA ILE A 266 -17.77 32.01 46.36
C ILE A 266 -17.24 33.15 47.25
N ASN A 267 -17.29 34.37 46.69
CA ASN A 267 -17.12 35.63 47.42
C ASN A 267 -18.01 36.68 46.74
N THR A 268 -19.17 36.96 47.32
CA THR A 268 -20.14 37.94 46.78
C THR A 268 -19.94 39.34 47.34
N GLY A 269 -18.95 39.55 48.23
CA GLY A 269 -18.77 40.80 48.95
C GLY A 269 -19.70 40.98 50.16
N ASN A 270 -20.48 39.97 50.55
CA ASN A 270 -21.41 40.03 51.68
C ASN A 270 -20.75 39.84 53.07
N GLY A 271 -19.42 39.89 53.16
CA GLY A 271 -18.66 39.69 54.41
C GLY A 271 -18.46 38.22 54.81
N TYR A 272 -19.02 37.26 54.07
CA TYR A 272 -18.85 35.83 54.26
C TYR A 272 -18.19 35.18 53.04
N TYR A 273 -17.40 34.13 53.27
CA TYR A 273 -16.50 33.59 52.26
C TYR A 273 -16.58 32.06 52.18
N GLY A 274 -16.45 31.56 50.96
CA GLY A 274 -16.32 30.14 50.66
C GLY A 274 -17.62 29.37 50.83
N GLY A 275 -17.56 28.06 50.58
CA GLY A 275 -18.74 27.19 50.52
C GLY A 275 -19.51 27.09 51.83
N LEU A 276 -18.82 27.24 52.97
CA LEU A 276 -19.44 27.23 54.30
C LEU A 276 -19.76 28.63 54.82
N GLN A 277 -19.68 29.68 53.99
CA GLN A 277 -19.99 31.06 54.37
C GLN A 277 -19.33 31.46 55.71
N PHE A 278 -18.01 31.31 55.81
CA PHE A 278 -17.25 31.74 56.99
C PHE A 278 -17.14 33.27 57.04
N SER A 279 -17.27 33.86 58.22
CA SER A 279 -16.71 35.21 58.44
C SER A 279 -15.18 35.12 58.54
N LEU A 280 -14.45 36.18 58.18
CA LEU A 280 -12.99 36.17 58.28
C LEU A 280 -12.50 36.00 59.74
N SER A 281 -13.27 36.51 60.71
CA SER A 281 -12.98 36.36 62.14
C SER A 281 -13.13 34.91 62.60
N SER A 282 -14.25 34.25 62.29
CA SER A 282 -14.48 32.85 62.66
C SER A 282 -13.50 31.90 61.97
N TRP A 283 -13.13 32.19 60.73
CA TRP A 283 -12.08 31.48 59.99
C TRP A 283 -10.74 31.51 60.72
N ARG A 284 -10.29 32.71 61.10
CA ARG A 284 -9.04 32.91 61.85
C ARG A 284 -9.10 32.30 63.24
N ALA A 285 -10.25 32.38 63.91
CA ALA A 285 -10.44 31.81 65.25
C ALA A 285 -10.17 30.30 65.28
N VAL A 286 -10.50 29.57 64.23
CA VAL A 286 -10.21 28.13 64.09
C VAL A 286 -8.90 27.84 63.36
N GLY A 287 -8.01 28.84 63.27
CA GLY A 287 -6.66 28.75 62.76
C GLY A 287 -6.51 28.84 61.23
N GLY A 288 -7.55 29.27 60.52
CA GLY A 288 -7.50 29.48 59.08
C GLY A 288 -6.65 30.70 58.72
N THR A 289 -5.80 30.57 57.69
CA THR A 289 -4.99 31.66 57.13
C THR A 289 -5.61 32.14 55.81
N GLY A 290 -5.29 33.37 55.38
CA GLY A 290 -5.88 33.96 54.18
C GLY A 290 -7.41 34.10 54.25
N TYR A 291 -8.08 33.99 53.10
CA TYR A 291 -9.54 34.03 52.99
C TYR A 291 -10.14 32.64 52.71
N PRO A 292 -11.29 32.27 53.32
CA PRO A 292 -11.92 30.96 53.12
C PRO A 292 -12.18 30.60 51.66
N HIS A 293 -12.63 31.55 50.82
CA HIS A 293 -12.92 31.32 49.40
C HIS A 293 -11.68 30.95 48.56
N ARG A 294 -10.48 31.24 49.06
CA ARG A 294 -9.19 30.85 48.45
C ARG A 294 -8.68 29.50 48.96
N ALA A 295 -9.28 28.96 50.03
CA ALA A 295 -8.90 27.67 50.60
C ALA A 295 -9.63 26.52 49.89
N SER A 296 -8.98 25.36 49.81
CA SER A 296 -9.60 24.16 49.24
C SER A 296 -10.85 23.75 50.01
N ARG A 297 -11.79 23.07 49.35
CA ARG A 297 -12.97 22.49 50.00
C ARG A 297 -12.59 21.67 51.25
N ALA A 298 -11.56 20.83 51.14
CA ALA A 298 -11.13 19.98 52.25
C ALA A 298 -10.66 20.80 53.46
N GLU A 299 -9.94 21.89 53.22
CA GLU A 299 -9.49 22.80 54.27
C GLU A 299 -10.67 23.55 54.91
N GLN A 300 -11.61 24.05 54.11
CA GLN A 300 -12.83 24.68 54.63
C GLN A 300 -13.63 23.72 55.50
N ILE A 301 -13.79 22.45 55.10
CA ILE A 301 -14.45 21.41 55.89
C ILE A 301 -13.68 21.12 57.19
N LYS A 302 -12.35 21.04 57.13
CA LYS A 302 -11.49 20.83 58.32
C LYS A 302 -11.74 21.94 59.35
N ARG A 303 -11.73 23.19 58.91
CA ARG A 303 -12.03 24.35 59.78
C ARG A 303 -13.49 24.36 60.24
N GLY A 304 -14.43 23.96 59.38
CA GLY A 304 -15.85 23.81 59.72
C GLY A 304 -16.06 22.83 60.87
N LYS A 305 -15.36 21.68 60.85
CA LYS A 305 -15.37 20.70 61.94
C LYS A 305 -14.87 21.28 63.25
N LEU A 306 -13.78 22.07 63.22
CA LEU A 306 -13.24 22.74 64.40
C LEU A 306 -14.21 23.81 64.94
N LEU A 307 -14.82 24.60 64.06
CA LEU A 307 -15.80 25.61 64.46
C LEU A 307 -17.03 24.95 65.10
N LYS A 308 -17.54 23.88 64.48
CA LYS A 308 -18.63 23.09 65.04
C LYS A 308 -18.28 22.51 66.41
N ALA A 309 -17.06 22.02 66.61
CA ALA A 309 -16.65 21.48 67.91
C ALA A 309 -16.69 22.55 69.03
N ARG A 310 -16.51 23.83 68.69
CA ARG A 310 -16.52 24.94 69.66
C ARG A 310 -17.91 25.51 69.94
N GLN A 311 -18.75 25.67 68.93
CA GLN A 311 -20.03 26.39 69.05
C GLN A 311 -21.23 25.62 68.51
N GLY A 312 -21.06 24.32 68.27
CA GLY A 312 -22.08 23.46 67.65
C GLY A 312 -22.45 23.92 66.24
N TRP A 313 -23.62 23.49 65.78
CA TRP A 313 -24.17 23.92 64.48
C TRP A 313 -24.74 25.35 64.48
N GLY A 314 -24.66 26.06 65.61
CA GLY A 314 -25.14 27.44 65.74
C GLY A 314 -24.46 28.44 64.81
N ALA A 315 -23.27 28.10 64.29
CA ALA A 315 -22.57 28.89 63.28
C ALA A 315 -23.33 29.01 61.95
N TRP A 316 -24.24 28.08 61.66
CA TRP A 316 -24.99 27.98 60.40
C TRP A 316 -26.48 27.87 60.66
N PRO A 317 -27.11 28.90 61.25
CA PRO A 317 -28.36 28.70 61.97
C PRO A 317 -29.55 28.28 61.10
N SER A 318 -29.63 28.82 59.88
CA SER A 318 -30.75 28.58 58.95
C SER A 318 -30.57 27.25 58.21
N CYS A 319 -29.38 26.97 57.68
CA CYS A 319 -29.14 25.76 56.92
C CYS A 319 -28.97 24.52 57.77
N SER A 320 -28.39 24.62 58.98
CA SER A 320 -28.35 23.48 59.90
C SER A 320 -29.74 22.97 60.29
N ARG A 321 -30.71 23.88 60.48
CA ARG A 321 -32.10 23.53 60.76
C ARG A 321 -32.78 22.86 59.55
N LYS A 322 -32.64 23.46 58.37
CA LYS A 322 -33.17 22.89 57.10
C LYS A 322 -32.61 21.49 56.80
N LEU A 323 -31.40 21.19 57.29
CA LEU A 323 -30.72 19.91 57.08
C LEU A 323 -30.87 18.92 58.25
N GLY A 324 -31.65 19.26 59.29
CA GLY A 324 -31.88 18.41 60.46
C GLY A 324 -30.63 18.14 61.31
N LEU A 325 -29.75 19.12 61.42
CA LEU A 325 -28.46 18.97 62.11
C LEU A 325 -28.47 19.48 63.56
N ARG A 326 -29.51 20.23 63.95
CA ARG A 326 -29.76 20.73 65.29
C ARG A 326 -31.24 21.04 65.48
#